data_AF-A0A537G2G6-F1
#
_entry.id   AF-A0A537G2G6-F1
#
_cell.length_a   1.000
_cell.length_b   1.000
_cell.length_c   1.000
_cell.angle_alpha   90.00
_cell.angle_beta   90.00
_cell.angle_gamma   90.00
#
_symmetry.space_group_name_H-M   'P 1'
#
loop_
_entity.id
_entity.type
_entity.pdbx_description
1 polymer ?
#
loop_
_entity_poly.entity_id
_entity_poly.type
_entity_poly.pdbx_seq_one_letter_code
_entity_poly.pdbx_strand_id
1 'polypeptide(L)'
;QRERFPCLKIEPRKVTGAGDAWNAGDVYAQGIGLSHKERLLFANATAAAYVSKPGLEPATLDEVLVMVDRLEKETDSISTTQHSIQKQV
;
A
#
# COMPACT_ATOMS: atom_id res chain seq x y z
N GLN A 1 -5.26 17.75 2.93
CA GLN A 1 -4.73 17.18 4.19
C GLN A 1 -3.38 16.53 3.89
N ARG A 2 -2.39 16.63 4.78
CA ARG A 2 -1.11 15.90 4.63
C ARG A 2 -1.15 14.72 5.57
N GLU A 3 -1.06 13.52 5.02
CA GLU A 3 -1.04 12.26 5.77
C GLU A 3 0.16 11.42 5.32
N ARG A 4 0.78 10.69 6.25
CA ARG A 4 1.84 9.72 5.95
C ARG A 4 1.27 8.33 6.16
N PHE A 5 1.46 7.46 5.18
CA PHE A 5 0.98 6.08 5.25
C PHE A 5 2.16 5.12 5.02
N PRO A 6 2.27 4.02 5.80
CA PRO A 6 3.37 3.07 5.64
C PRO A 6 3.33 2.36 4.28
N CYS A 7 4.50 1.88 3.85
CA CYS A 7 4.65 1.01 2.69
C CYS A 7 5.07 -0.39 3.16
N LEU A 8 4.72 -1.42 2.38
CA LEU A 8 5.20 -2.77 2.62
C LEU A 8 6.72 -2.85 2.45
N LYS A 9 7.37 -3.61 3.33
CA LYS A 9 8.75 -4.03 3.12
C LYS A 9 8.78 -5.19 2.12
N ILE A 10 9.38 -4.97 0.96
CA ILE A 10 9.45 -5.94 -0.13
C ILE A 10 10.84 -5.95 -0.78
N GLU A 11 11.19 -7.03 -1.45
CA GLU A 11 12.33 -7.06 -2.37
C GLU A 11 11.85 -6.68 -3.79
N PRO A 12 12.21 -5.49 -4.29
CA PRO A 12 11.76 -5.05 -5.61
C PRO A 12 12.46 -5.86 -6.71
N ARG A 13 11.68 -6.32 -7.69
CA ARG A 13 12.20 -6.93 -8.94
C ARG A 13 12.44 -5.90 -10.03
N LYS A 14 11.71 -4.78 -9.97
CA LYS A 14 11.81 -3.61 -10.84
C LYS A 14 11.35 -2.38 -10.08
N VAL A 15 11.77 -1.19 -10.50
CA VAL A 15 11.37 0.08 -9.85
C VAL A 15 10.80 1.11 -10.82
N THR A 16 11.09 0.98 -12.12
CA THR A 16 10.57 1.89 -13.14
C THR A 16 9.07 1.65 -13.30
N GLY A 17 8.28 2.73 -13.29
CA GLY A 17 6.82 2.68 -13.33
C GLY A 17 6.14 2.51 -11.96
N ALA A 18 6.90 2.44 -10.85
CA ALA A 18 6.31 2.32 -9.52
C ALA A 18 5.42 3.52 -9.15
N GLY A 19 5.84 4.74 -9.52
CA GLY A 19 5.04 5.95 -9.34
C GLY A 19 3.79 5.99 -10.20
N ASP A 20 3.87 5.48 -11.43
CA ASP A 20 2.71 5.38 -12.33
C ASP A 20 1.69 4.37 -11.80
N ALA A 21 2.16 3.22 -11.31
CA ALA A 21 1.31 2.23 -10.64
C ALA A 21 0.66 2.81 -9.37
N TRP A 22 1.42 3.57 -8.57
CA TRP A 22 0.87 4.26 -7.39
C TRP A 22 -0.23 5.26 -7.79
N ASN A 23 0.02 6.12 -8.78
CA ASN A 23 -0.95 7.10 -9.27
C ASN A 23 -2.20 6.43 -9.82
N ALA A 24 -2.06 5.34 -10.59
CA ALA A 24 -3.18 4.58 -11.11
C ALA A 24 -4.04 3.98 -9.97
N GLY A 25 -3.39 3.44 -8.93
CA GLY A 25 -4.07 2.95 -7.73
C GLY A 25 -4.84 4.04 -6.99
N ASP A 26 -4.25 5.22 -6.80
CA ASP A 26 -4.90 6.35 -6.13
C ASP A 26 -6.12 6.88 -6.92
N VAL A 27 -6.00 7.02 -8.25
CA VAL A 27 -7.10 7.44 -9.12
C VAL A 27 -8.23 6.41 -9.13
N TYR A 28 -7.91 5.12 -9.21
CA TYR A 28 -8.89 4.05 -9.13
C TYR A 28 -9.64 4.07 -7.79
N ALA A 29 -8.90 4.13 -6.68
CA ALA A 29 -9.46 4.18 -5.34
C ALA A 29 -10.36 5.40 -5.12
N GLN A 30 -9.97 6.56 -5.68
CA GLN A 30 -10.82 7.75 -5.70
C GLN A 30 -12.11 7.52 -6.49
N GLY A 31 -12.03 6.90 -7.66
CA GLY A 31 -13.17 6.62 -8.53
C GLY A 31 -14.24 5.73 -7.89
N ILE A 32 -13.85 4.84 -6.99
CA ILE A 32 -14.77 3.97 -6.23
C ILE A 32 -15.17 4.55 -4.86
N GLY A 33 -14.74 5.78 -4.53
CA GLY A 33 -15.17 6.49 -3.33
C GLY A 33 -14.44 6.14 -2.03
N LEU A 34 -13.23 5.57 -2.10
CA LEU A 34 -12.42 5.32 -0.89
C LEU A 34 -12.00 6.63 -0.20
N SER A 35 -11.90 6.58 1.13
CA SER A 35 -11.41 7.70 1.93
C SER A 35 -9.95 8.03 1.62
N HIS A 36 -9.49 9.21 2.03
CA HIS A 36 -8.10 9.63 1.80
C HIS A 36 -7.07 8.61 2.31
N LYS A 37 -7.29 8.03 3.49
CA LYS A 37 -6.40 7.03 4.10
C LYS A 37 -6.43 5.71 3.34
N GLU A 38 -7.63 5.22 2.99
CA GLU A 38 -7.79 3.99 2.22
C GLU A 38 -7.19 4.09 0.82
N ARG A 39 -7.27 5.28 0.19
CA ARG A 39 -6.58 5.55 -1.08
C ARG A 39 -5.07 5.45 -0.97
N LEU A 40 -4.46 6.02 0.08
CA LEU A 40 -3.01 5.91 0.31
C LEU A 40 -2.60 4.44 0.53
N LEU A 41 -3.41 3.68 1.28
CA LEU A 41 -3.21 2.24 1.46
C LEU A 41 -3.24 1.51 0.11
N PHE A 42 -4.30 1.72 -0.67
CA PHE A 42 -4.51 1.06 -1.96
C PHE A 42 -3.42 1.42 -2.99
N ALA A 43 -3.02 2.69 -3.05
CA ALA A 43 -1.95 3.16 -3.93
C ALA A 43 -0.59 2.55 -3.56
N ASN A 44 -0.26 2.50 -2.27
CA ASN A 44 0.96 1.84 -1.79
C ASN A 44 0.95 0.34 -2.10
N ALA A 45 -0.19 -0.34 -1.90
CA ALA A 45 -0.37 -1.74 -2.23
C ALA A 45 -0.25 -2.00 -3.75
N THR A 46 -0.80 -1.11 -4.58
CA THR A 46 -0.71 -1.20 -6.05
C THR A 46 0.73 -1.09 -6.52
N ALA A 47 1.47 -0.11 -6.01
CA ALA A 47 2.90 0.02 -6.30
C ALA A 47 3.69 -1.21 -5.85
N ALA A 48 3.44 -1.71 -4.64
CA ALA A 48 4.10 -2.90 -4.10
C ALA A 48 3.83 -4.15 -4.95
N ALA A 49 2.58 -4.36 -5.39
CA ALA A 49 2.21 -5.47 -6.27
C ALA A 49 2.95 -5.38 -7.61
N TYR A 50 2.98 -4.18 -8.20
CA TYR A 50 3.70 -3.95 -9.46
C TYR A 50 5.20 -4.21 -9.32
N VAL A 51 5.89 -3.59 -8.35
CA VAL A 51 7.37 -3.70 -8.24
C VAL A 51 7.86 -5.08 -7.78
N SER A 52 6.98 -5.87 -7.16
CA SER A 52 7.28 -7.25 -6.75
C SER A 52 7.21 -8.23 -7.93
N LYS A 53 6.58 -7.85 -9.05
CA LYS A 53 6.50 -8.67 -10.26
C LYS A 53 7.73 -8.48 -11.16
N PRO A 54 8.23 -9.56 -11.80
CA PRO A 54 9.43 -9.48 -12.65
C PRO A 54 9.17 -8.85 -14.03
N GLY A 55 8.00 -9.09 -14.65
CA GLY A 55 7.65 -8.54 -15.98
C GLY A 55 7.21 -7.08 -15.90
N LEU A 56 6.97 -6.39 -17.02
CA LEU A 56 6.52 -4.98 -17.04
C LEU A 56 5.00 -4.79 -16.97
N GLU A 57 4.24 -5.88 -17.07
CA GLU A 57 2.78 -5.83 -17.03
C GLU A 57 2.23 -5.19 -15.74
N PRO A 58 1.09 -4.50 -15.82
CA PRO A 58 0.36 -4.04 -14.64
C PRO A 58 0.02 -5.20 -13.69
N ALA A 59 -0.10 -4.90 -12.39
CA ALA A 59 -0.67 -5.84 -11.44
C ALA A 59 -2.17 -6.02 -11.71
N THR A 60 -2.65 -7.25 -11.56
CA THR A 60 -4.08 -7.55 -11.53
C THR A 60 -4.70 -7.06 -10.22
N LEU A 61 -6.02 -6.88 -10.19
CA LEU A 61 -6.70 -6.47 -8.96
C LEU A 61 -6.47 -7.46 -7.81
N ASP A 62 -6.49 -8.76 -8.08
CA ASP A 62 -6.25 -9.79 -7.06
C ASP A 62 -4.84 -9.67 -6.43
N GLU A 63 -3.81 -9.39 -7.25
CA GLU A 63 -2.45 -9.17 -6.76
C GLU A 63 -2.35 -7.90 -5.90
N VAL A 64 -3.09 -6.85 -6.25
CA VAL A 64 -3.18 -5.64 -5.43
C VAL A 64 -3.88 -5.93 -4.11
N LEU A 65 -4.99 -6.67 -4.12
CA LEU A 65 -5.74 -7.03 -2.91
C LEU A 65 -4.92 -7.89 -1.94
N VAL A 66 -4.06 -8.78 -2.46
CA VAL A 66 -3.07 -9.50 -1.62
C VAL A 66 -2.13 -8.53 -0.90
N MET A 67 -1.68 -7.46 -1.57
CA MET A 67 -0.82 -6.46 -0.94
C MET A 67 -1.59 -5.56 0.03
N VAL A 68 -2.87 -5.27 -0.24
CA VAL A 68 -3.76 -4.55 0.68
C VAL A 68 -3.89 -5.32 2.00
N ASP A 69 -4.26 -6.60 1.95
CA ASP A 69 -4.41 -7.46 3.14
C ASP A 69 -3.11 -7.54 3.97
N ARG A 70 -1.96 -7.62 3.29
CA ARG A 70 -0.65 -7.59 3.97
C ARG A 70 -0.40 -6.24 4.66
N LEU A 71 -0.70 -5.13 3.99
CA LEU A 71 -0.41 -3.80 4.52
C LEU A 71 -1.36 -3.44 5.67
N GLU A 72 -2.61 -3.87 5.61
CA GLU A 72 -3.57 -3.75 6.72
C GLU A 72 -3.05 -4.49 7.96
N LYS A 73 -2.64 -5.75 7.83
CA LYS A 73 -2.06 -6.55 8.93
C LYS A 73 -0.80 -5.91 9.52
N GLU A 74 0.09 -5.40 8.68
CA GLU A 74 1.28 -4.68 9.16
C GLU A 74 0.91 -3.39 9.89
N THR A 75 -0.07 -2.63 9.39
CA THR A 75 -0.51 -1.37 10.03
C THR A 75 -1.23 -1.60 11.36
N ASP A 76 -2.03 -2.66 11.46
CA ASP A 76 -2.71 -3.06 12.71
C ASP A 76 -1.71 -3.51 13.78
N SER A 77 -0.66 -4.23 13.36
CA SER A 77 0.42 -4.63 14.27
C SER A 77 1.19 -3.41 14.82
N ILE A 78 1.49 -2.41 13.97
CA ILE A 78 2.18 -1.18 14.37
C ILE A 78 1.33 -0.36 15.36
N SER A 79 0.02 -0.24 15.09
CA SER A 79 -0.95 0.40 15.99
C SER A 79 -0.93 -0.24 17.38
N THR A 80 -0.96 -1.58 17.43
CA THR A 80 -0.94 -2.35 18.67
C THR A 80 0.36 -2.18 19.45
N THR A 81 1.51 -2.18 18.76
CA THR A 81 2.82 -1.97 19.39
C THR A 81 2.97 -0.54 19.94
N GLN A 82 2.54 0.49 19.21
CA GLN A 82 2.60 1.88 19.68
C GLN A 82 1.73 2.12 20.90
N HIS A 83 0.52 1.53 20.93
CA HIS A 83 -0.38 1.63 22.07
C HIS A 83 0.19 0.94 23.33
N SER A 84 0.98 -0.12 23.15
CA SER A 84 1.63 -0.85 24.26
C SER A 84 2.83 -0.07 24.83
N ILE A 85 3.61 0.59 23.98
CA ILE A 85 4.75 1.42 24.41
C ILE A 85 4.25 2.65 25.18
N GLN A 86 3.20 3.33 24.72
CA GLN A 86 2.66 4.52 25.40
C GLN A 86 2.04 4.23 26.78
N LYS A 87 1.65 2.98 27.09
CA LYS A 87 1.16 2.59 28.43
C LYS A 87 2.26 2.24 29.43
N GLN A 88 3.50 2.07 28.97
CA GLN A 88 4.64 1.69 29.81
C GLN A 88 5.55 2.88 30.19
N VAL A 89 5.22 4.10 29.75
CA VAL A 89 5.95 5.33 30.07
C VAL A 89 5.11 6.23 30.97
#